data_AF-R7WQG6-F1
#
_entry.id   AF-R7WQG6-F1
#
_cell.length_a   1.000
_cell.length_b   1.000
_cell.length_c   1.000
_cell.angle_alpha   90.00
_cell.angle_beta   90.00
_cell.angle_gamma   90.00
#
_symmetry.space_group_name_H-M   'P 1'
#
loop_
_entity.id
_entity.type
_entity.pdbx_description
1 polymer ?
#
loop_
_entity_poly.entity_id
_entity_poly.type
_entity_poly.pdbx_seq_one_letter_code
_entity_poly.pdbx_strand_id
1 'polypeptide(L)'
;MTEAPAVVLVHGAWAGPWVWDTITGPLADAGLRPIPVTLPGVGSDLPEDDVTLDDVVEAVLDRIADVDGPLVIVGHSGGGVVATDVAERIAERVVGVAYVAGMMLPPGWSYGTLCEDVGLAPPVGISAFLEPAAGGRATVVPPEAGASVFFHDAPPADAVAAARRLVPQLESARLVAPTWTPDRFGSLPRLYVEATRDRSLPVATQRRMRELVPGAEVCSLDCDHAPQLSAPGELAAALSRFVHSLVPAYSSEIRPVH
;
A
#
# COMPACT_ATOMS: atom_id res chain seq x y z
N MET A 1 -16.83 -22.44 12.35
CA MET A 1 -15.47 -21.91 12.38
C MET A 1 -15.49 -20.61 11.60
N THR A 2 -15.06 -19.49 12.19
CA THR A 2 -14.97 -18.22 11.46
C THR A 2 -13.85 -18.33 10.43
N GLU A 3 -14.09 -17.98 9.17
CA GLU A 3 -13.07 -18.08 8.13
C GLU A 3 -11.83 -17.24 8.44
N ALA A 4 -10.68 -17.65 7.88
CA ALA A 4 -9.41 -16.94 8.05
C ALA A 4 -9.52 -15.51 7.49
N PRO A 5 -9.02 -14.48 8.19
CA PRO A 5 -9.09 -13.11 7.70
C PRO A 5 -8.42 -12.99 6.33
N ALA A 6 -9.11 -12.35 5.38
CA ALA A 6 -8.54 -12.05 4.08
C ALA A 6 -7.78 -10.73 4.15
N VAL A 7 -6.57 -10.74 3.61
CA VAL A 7 -5.66 -9.58 3.61
C VAL A 7 -5.54 -9.11 2.17
N VAL A 8 -6.28 -8.05 1.82
CA VAL A 8 -6.29 -7.48 0.47
C VAL A 8 -5.07 -6.60 0.31
N LEU A 9 -4.16 -6.96 -0.60
CA LEU A 9 -2.85 -6.31 -0.76
C LEU A 9 -2.86 -5.40 -2.00
N VAL A 10 -2.92 -4.09 -1.77
CA VAL A 10 -3.05 -3.03 -2.78
C VAL A 10 -1.67 -2.41 -3.05
N HIS A 11 -1.14 -2.62 -4.25
CA HIS A 11 0.18 -2.13 -4.63
C HIS A 11 0.21 -0.60 -4.85
N GLY A 12 1.41 -0.02 -4.81
CA GLY A 12 1.65 1.40 -5.12
C GLY A 12 1.64 1.72 -6.62
N ALA A 13 1.87 3.00 -6.94
CA ALA A 13 2.00 3.46 -8.32
C ALA A 13 3.18 2.78 -9.05
N TRP A 14 3.05 2.58 -10.37
CA TRP A 14 4.01 1.90 -11.27
C TRP A 14 4.30 0.43 -10.93
N ALA A 15 3.79 -0.07 -9.81
CA ALA A 15 3.95 -1.46 -9.39
C ALA A 15 2.80 -2.33 -9.90
N GLY A 16 2.83 -3.61 -9.55
CA GLY A 16 1.74 -4.55 -9.73
C GLY A 16 1.62 -5.47 -8.52
N PRO A 17 0.72 -6.47 -8.55
CA PRO A 17 0.54 -7.43 -7.44
C PRO A 17 1.84 -8.14 -7.03
N TRP A 18 2.79 -8.21 -7.95
CA TRP A 18 4.09 -8.83 -7.76
C TRP A 18 4.92 -8.28 -6.61
N VAL A 19 4.70 -7.03 -6.17
CA VAL A 19 5.45 -6.46 -5.04
C VAL A 19 5.22 -7.24 -3.75
N TRP A 20 4.16 -8.04 -3.71
CA TRP A 20 3.78 -8.85 -2.55
C TRP A 20 4.31 -10.29 -2.59
N ASP A 21 4.96 -10.72 -3.68
CA ASP A 21 5.37 -12.12 -3.90
C ASP A 21 6.16 -12.71 -2.72
N THR A 22 7.01 -11.92 -2.07
CA THR A 22 7.88 -12.30 -0.96
C THR A 22 7.16 -12.44 0.38
N ILE A 23 5.96 -11.88 0.53
CA ILE A 23 5.21 -11.88 1.80
C ILE A 23 3.92 -12.70 1.75
N THR A 24 3.41 -13.07 0.57
CA THR A 24 2.18 -13.90 0.48
C THR A 24 2.37 -15.26 1.17
N GLY A 25 3.50 -15.94 0.96
CA GLY A 25 3.83 -17.18 1.68
C GLY A 25 3.86 -16.99 3.20
N PRO A 26 4.69 -16.08 3.74
CA PRO A 26 4.72 -15.77 5.16
C PRO A 26 3.37 -15.40 5.79
N LEU A 27 2.51 -14.65 5.09
CA LEU A 27 1.15 -14.33 5.57
C LEU A 27 0.25 -15.58 5.59
N ALA A 28 0.35 -16.45 4.58
CA ALA A 28 -0.38 -17.70 4.54
C ALA A 28 0.05 -18.67 5.65
N ASP A 29 1.36 -18.78 5.91
CA ASP A 29 1.91 -19.57 7.01
C ASP A 29 1.45 -19.06 8.38
N ALA A 30 1.14 -17.76 8.49
CA ALA A 30 0.53 -17.16 9.66
C ALA A 30 -0.99 -17.41 9.77
N GLY A 31 -1.60 -18.18 8.86
CA GLY A 31 -3.02 -18.51 8.88
C GLY A 31 -3.93 -17.45 8.26
N LEU A 32 -3.37 -16.53 7.47
CA LEU A 32 -4.12 -15.47 6.78
C LEU A 32 -4.34 -15.83 5.31
N ARG A 33 -5.30 -15.17 4.65
CA ARG A 33 -5.55 -15.33 3.21
C ARG A 33 -5.11 -14.08 2.45
N PRO A 34 -3.85 -13.98 1.99
CA PRO A 34 -3.40 -12.83 1.21
C PRO A 34 -4.04 -12.81 -0.19
N ILE A 35 -4.55 -11.66 -0.59
CA ILE A 35 -5.19 -11.42 -1.88
C ILE A 35 -4.51 -10.20 -2.52
N PRO A 36 -3.41 -10.40 -3.26
CA PRO A 36 -2.82 -9.32 -4.05
C PRO A 36 -3.75 -8.97 -5.21
N VAL A 37 -4.08 -7.68 -5.34
CA VAL A 37 -4.95 -7.16 -6.39
C VAL A 37 -4.15 -6.49 -7.50
N THR A 38 -4.72 -6.46 -8.70
CA THR A 38 -4.19 -5.68 -9.83
C THR A 38 -5.08 -4.46 -10.00
N LEU A 39 -4.47 -3.28 -10.16
CA LEU A 39 -5.21 -2.03 -10.35
C LEU A 39 -5.30 -1.67 -11.84
N PRO A 40 -6.39 -1.05 -12.31
CA PRO A 40 -6.46 -0.47 -13.65
C PRO A 40 -5.57 0.78 -13.76
N GLY A 41 -5.25 1.19 -14.99
CA GLY A 41 -4.42 2.36 -15.25
C GLY A 41 -2.93 2.16 -14.97
N VAL A 42 -2.50 0.92 -14.71
CA VAL A 42 -1.10 0.52 -14.56
C VAL A 42 -0.80 -0.72 -15.41
N GLY A 43 0.30 -0.71 -16.15
CA GLY A 43 0.66 -1.80 -17.05
C GLY A 43 1.19 -1.36 -18.40
N SER A 44 1.58 -2.34 -19.23
CA SER A 44 1.99 -2.09 -20.62
C SER A 44 0.83 -1.70 -21.52
N ASP A 45 -0.36 -2.22 -21.22
CA ASP A 45 -1.57 -2.07 -22.04
C ASP A 45 -2.51 -1.07 -21.36
N LEU A 46 -2.09 0.21 -21.39
CA LEU A 46 -2.88 1.29 -20.80
C LEU A 46 -4.14 1.57 -21.62
N PRO A 47 -5.30 1.85 -20.97
CA PRO A 47 -6.52 2.21 -21.67
C PRO A 47 -6.37 3.56 -22.39
N GLU A 48 -7.17 3.74 -23.46
CA GLU A 48 -7.22 5.00 -24.20
C GLU A 48 -7.95 6.09 -23.44
N ASP A 49 -8.82 5.77 -22.49
CA ASP A 49 -9.51 6.74 -21.63
C ASP A 49 -8.78 6.92 -20.30
N ASP A 50 -9.09 8.00 -19.60
CA ASP A 50 -8.56 8.22 -18.25
C ASP A 50 -9.20 7.25 -17.24
N VAL A 51 -8.43 6.88 -16.23
CA VAL A 51 -8.87 6.01 -15.14
C VAL A 51 -8.97 6.87 -13.88
N THR A 52 -10.15 6.93 -13.29
CA THR A 52 -10.40 7.68 -12.06
C THR A 52 -10.09 6.85 -10.82
N LEU A 53 -10.02 7.50 -9.66
CA LEU A 53 -9.94 6.78 -8.37
C LEU A 53 -11.14 5.85 -8.18
N ASP A 54 -12.34 6.27 -8.59
CA ASP A 54 -13.55 5.45 -8.48
C ASP A 54 -13.41 4.17 -9.28
N ASP A 55 -12.90 4.23 -10.51
CA ASP A 55 -12.67 3.05 -11.35
C ASP A 55 -11.65 2.09 -10.71
N VAL A 56 -10.60 2.62 -10.09
CA VAL A 56 -9.59 1.83 -9.36
C VAL A 56 -10.21 1.15 -8.15
N VAL A 57 -11.02 1.87 -7.37
CA VAL A 57 -11.68 1.34 -6.17
C VAL A 57 -12.72 0.27 -6.54
N GLU A 58 -13.55 0.51 -7.55
CA GLU A 58 -14.53 -0.47 -8.03
C GLU A 58 -13.85 -1.76 -8.50
N ALA A 59 -12.72 -1.68 -9.21
CA ALA A 59 -11.96 -2.87 -9.60
C ALA A 59 -11.47 -3.70 -8.39
N VAL A 60 -11.11 -3.05 -7.27
CA VAL A 60 -10.76 -3.75 -6.03
C VAL A 60 -12.00 -4.36 -5.38
N LEU A 61 -13.12 -3.63 -5.33
CA LEU A 61 -14.39 -4.12 -4.77
C LEU A 61 -14.92 -5.33 -5.53
N ASP A 62 -14.91 -5.29 -6.86
CA ASP A 62 -15.28 -6.42 -7.73
C ASP A 62 -14.41 -7.64 -7.44
N ARG A 63 -13.09 -7.43 -7.28
CA ARG A 63 -12.15 -8.52 -7.02
C ARG A 63 -12.40 -9.23 -5.69
N ILE A 64 -12.99 -8.54 -4.70
CA ILE A 64 -13.23 -9.04 -3.34
C ILE A 64 -14.73 -9.22 -3.03
N ALA A 65 -15.62 -9.06 -4.02
CA ALA A 65 -17.06 -9.13 -3.83
C ALA A 65 -17.48 -10.43 -3.13
N ASP A 66 -17.00 -11.56 -3.67
CA ASP A 66 -17.30 -12.92 -3.20
C ASP A 66 -16.33 -13.43 -2.12
N VAL A 67 -15.47 -12.57 -1.56
CA VAL A 67 -14.56 -12.97 -0.48
C VAL A 67 -15.31 -12.95 0.84
N ASP A 68 -15.62 -14.14 1.34
CA ASP A 68 -16.24 -14.33 2.65
C ASP A 68 -15.29 -13.96 3.81
N GLY A 69 -15.88 -13.62 4.96
CA GLY A 69 -15.15 -13.34 6.20
C GLY A 69 -14.64 -11.89 6.35
N PRO A 70 -13.93 -11.60 7.45
CA PRO A 70 -13.43 -10.26 7.75
C PRO A 70 -12.29 -9.87 6.81
N LEU A 71 -12.33 -8.62 6.32
CA LEU A 71 -11.34 -8.06 5.41
C LEU A 71 -10.38 -7.12 6.13
N VAL A 72 -9.08 -7.27 5.88
CA VAL A 72 -8.07 -6.24 6.20
C VAL A 72 -7.51 -5.73 4.89
N ILE A 73 -7.54 -4.41 4.71
CA ILE A 73 -7.03 -3.77 3.49
C ILE A 73 -5.62 -3.24 3.77
N VAL A 74 -4.65 -3.61 2.94
CA VAL A 74 -3.25 -3.19 3.08
C VAL A 74 -2.84 -2.38 1.86
N GLY A 75 -2.50 -1.11 2.05
CA GLY A 75 -2.06 -0.22 0.98
C GLY A 75 -0.56 0.08 1.08
N HIS A 76 0.18 -0.21 0.00
CA HIS A 76 1.57 0.24 -0.14
C HIS A 76 1.65 1.56 -0.91
N SER A 77 2.45 2.51 -0.44
CA SER A 77 2.69 3.78 -1.14
C SER A 77 1.38 4.46 -1.56
N GLY A 78 1.24 4.87 -2.83
CA GLY A 78 0.00 5.42 -3.40
C GLY A 78 -1.23 4.50 -3.27
N GLY A 79 -1.04 3.18 -3.16
CA GLY A 79 -2.11 2.22 -2.86
C GLY A 79 -2.77 2.45 -1.49
N GLY A 80 -2.14 3.24 -0.61
CA GLY A 80 -2.77 3.73 0.62
C GLY A 80 -4.03 4.59 0.37
N VAL A 81 -4.06 5.38 -0.71
CA VAL A 81 -5.25 6.17 -1.08
C VAL A 81 -6.39 5.22 -1.45
N VAL A 82 -6.12 4.27 -2.35
CA VAL A 82 -7.10 3.26 -2.76
C VAL A 82 -7.57 2.42 -1.57
N ALA A 83 -6.67 2.01 -0.68
CA ALA A 83 -7.02 1.27 0.54
C ALA A 83 -7.97 2.06 1.44
N THR A 84 -7.79 3.37 1.52
CA THR A 84 -8.65 4.28 2.31
C THR A 84 -10.05 4.34 1.72
N ASP A 85 -10.20 4.59 0.41
CA ASP A 85 -11.53 4.69 -0.22
C ASP A 85 -12.25 3.34 -0.31
N VAL A 86 -11.53 2.23 -0.51
CA VAL A 86 -12.12 0.87 -0.38
C VAL A 86 -12.70 0.69 1.02
N ALA A 87 -11.91 0.99 2.05
CA ALA A 87 -12.36 0.85 3.44
C ALA A 87 -13.49 1.82 3.79
N GLU A 88 -13.53 3.03 3.22
CA GLU A 88 -14.67 3.94 3.35
C GLU A 88 -15.93 3.33 2.73
N ARG A 89 -15.87 2.77 1.51
CA ARG A 89 -17.05 2.24 0.82
C ARG A 89 -17.67 1.02 1.48
N ILE A 90 -16.86 0.13 2.02
CA ILE A 90 -17.31 -1.14 2.61
C ILE A 90 -16.88 -1.29 4.08
N ALA A 91 -16.95 -0.20 4.85
CA ALA A 91 -16.53 -0.13 6.26
C ALA A 91 -17.15 -1.26 7.12
N GLU A 92 -18.37 -1.69 6.80
CA GLU A 92 -19.06 -2.79 7.47
C GLU A 92 -18.44 -4.19 7.24
N ARG A 93 -17.61 -4.36 6.21
CA ARG A 93 -16.87 -5.61 5.91
C ARG A 93 -15.41 -5.56 6.33
N VAL A 94 -14.87 -4.36 6.53
CA VAL A 94 -13.45 -4.15 6.84
C VAL A 94 -13.24 -4.09 8.35
N VAL A 95 -12.33 -4.92 8.87
CA VAL A 95 -12.00 -4.95 10.31
C VAL A 95 -10.74 -4.15 10.65
N GLY A 96 -9.96 -3.74 9.64
CA GLY A 96 -8.83 -2.84 9.82
C GLY A 96 -8.13 -2.48 8.51
N VAL A 97 -7.28 -1.45 8.57
CA VAL A 97 -6.49 -0.98 7.43
C VAL A 97 -5.02 -0.89 7.82
N ALA A 98 -4.11 -1.40 6.99
CA ALA A 98 -2.68 -1.24 7.19
C ALA A 98 -2.04 -0.45 6.06
N TYR A 99 -1.09 0.42 6.40
CA TYR A 99 -0.32 1.20 5.45
C TYR A 99 1.14 0.75 5.49
N VAL A 100 1.69 0.38 4.35
CA VAL A 100 3.11 -0.01 4.21
C VAL A 100 3.83 1.10 3.48
N ALA A 101 4.60 1.92 4.19
CA ALA A 101 5.15 3.16 3.62
C ALA A 101 4.07 3.91 2.80
N GLY A 102 2.85 3.95 3.33
CA GLY A 102 1.64 4.21 2.55
C GLY A 102 1.11 5.64 2.68
N MET A 103 0.39 6.09 1.66
CA MET A 103 -0.31 7.38 1.67
C MET A 103 -1.60 7.30 2.49
N MET A 104 -1.50 7.53 3.80
CA MET A 104 -2.63 7.70 4.72
C MET A 104 -3.02 9.18 4.77
N LEU A 105 -3.55 9.69 3.66
CA LEU A 105 -3.79 11.12 3.48
C LEU A 105 -5.08 11.60 4.16
N PRO A 106 -5.12 12.86 4.64
CA PRO A 106 -6.37 13.50 5.04
C PRO A 106 -7.37 13.60 3.87
N PRO A 107 -8.67 13.76 4.14
CA PRO A 107 -9.67 13.88 3.08
C PRO A 107 -9.37 15.07 2.17
N GLY A 108 -9.37 14.86 0.87
CA GLY A 108 -9.12 15.90 -0.14
C GLY A 108 -7.66 16.36 -0.25
N TRP A 109 -6.73 15.76 0.50
CA TRP A 109 -5.31 16.08 0.38
C TRP A 109 -4.64 15.18 -0.65
N SER A 110 -3.84 15.79 -1.52
CA SER A 110 -2.91 15.07 -2.38
C SER A 110 -1.56 14.88 -1.68
N TYR A 111 -0.71 13.99 -2.21
CA TYR A 111 0.67 13.89 -1.75
C TYR A 111 1.47 15.19 -1.98
N GLY A 112 1.15 15.94 -3.04
CA GLY A 112 1.76 17.25 -3.29
C GLY A 112 1.43 18.27 -2.19
N THR A 113 0.16 18.35 -1.81
CA THR A 113 -0.31 19.19 -0.69
C THR A 113 0.40 18.83 0.62
N LEU A 114 0.57 17.53 0.90
CA LEU A 114 1.32 17.06 2.05
C LEU A 114 2.80 17.51 1.99
N CYS A 115 3.45 17.40 0.83
CA CYS A 115 4.84 17.84 0.67
C CYS A 115 5.00 19.33 0.92
N GLU A 116 4.08 20.15 0.40
CA GLU A 116 4.05 21.59 0.65
C GLU A 116 3.89 21.91 2.14
N ASP A 117 3.00 21.21 2.85
CA ASP A 117 2.76 21.38 4.29
C ASP A 117 4.00 21.08 5.15
N VAL A 118 4.85 20.13 4.74
CA VAL A 118 6.12 19.84 5.42
C VAL A 118 7.32 20.63 4.86
N GLY A 119 7.08 21.57 3.95
CA GLY A 119 8.13 22.41 3.37
C GLY A 119 9.07 21.70 2.39
N LEU A 120 8.63 20.60 1.76
CA LEU A 120 9.37 19.90 0.72
C LEU A 120 8.98 20.45 -0.66
N ALA A 121 9.92 21.14 -1.31
CA ALA A 121 9.73 21.63 -2.68
C ALA A 121 9.80 20.48 -3.70
N PRO A 122 8.91 20.44 -4.71
CA PRO A 122 8.99 19.46 -5.78
C PRO A 122 10.22 19.70 -6.68
N PRO A 123 10.76 18.64 -7.32
CA PRO A 123 10.32 17.25 -7.19
C PRO A 123 10.81 16.56 -5.91
N VAL A 124 9.95 15.73 -5.31
CA VAL A 124 10.24 14.92 -4.11
C VAL A 124 10.34 13.45 -4.49
N GLY A 125 11.39 12.78 -4.00
CA GLY A 125 11.57 11.34 -4.18
C GLY A 125 11.58 10.90 -5.64
N ILE A 126 10.76 9.91 -5.99
CA ILE A 126 10.74 9.36 -7.35
C ILE A 126 10.28 10.36 -8.42
N SER A 127 9.51 11.38 -8.04
CA SER A 127 8.99 12.36 -9.00
C SER A 127 10.08 13.13 -9.77
N ALA A 128 11.31 13.15 -9.25
CA ALA A 128 12.46 13.79 -9.90
C ALA A 128 12.97 13.01 -11.13
N PHE A 129 12.54 11.76 -11.29
CA PHE A 129 13.08 10.84 -12.30
C PHE A 129 12.03 10.32 -13.29
N LEU A 130 10.77 10.76 -13.16
CA LEU A 130 9.69 10.25 -14.00
C LEU A 130 9.87 10.69 -15.45
N GLU A 131 9.69 9.74 -16.37
CA GLU A 131 9.69 10.02 -17.80
C GLU A 131 8.26 9.93 -18.36
N PRO A 132 7.85 10.83 -19.27
CA PRO A 132 6.53 10.78 -19.87
C PRO A 132 6.38 9.57 -20.80
N ALA A 133 5.21 8.95 -20.78
CA ALA A 133 4.79 7.85 -21.64
C ALA A 133 3.37 8.10 -22.16
N ALA A 134 2.91 7.29 -23.13
CA ALA A 134 1.57 7.38 -23.73
C ALA A 134 1.16 8.81 -24.14
N GLY A 135 2.07 9.52 -24.83
CA GLY A 135 1.82 10.91 -25.26
C GLY A 135 1.74 11.92 -24.11
N GLY A 136 2.30 11.62 -22.94
CA GLY A 136 2.30 12.47 -21.75
C GLY A 136 1.17 12.18 -20.76
N ARG A 137 0.31 11.19 -21.04
CA ARG A 137 -0.79 10.78 -20.16
C ARG A 137 -0.36 9.80 -19.06
N ALA A 138 0.79 9.18 -19.25
CA ALA A 138 1.38 8.24 -18.30
C ALA A 138 2.79 8.66 -17.93
N THR A 139 3.29 8.08 -16.85
CA THR A 139 4.71 8.15 -16.49
C THR A 139 5.30 6.76 -16.31
N VAL A 140 6.60 6.65 -16.57
CA VAL A 140 7.42 5.48 -16.28
C VAL A 140 8.52 5.83 -15.30
N VAL A 141 8.95 4.84 -14.54
CA VAL A 141 10.10 4.93 -13.65
C VAL A 141 11.29 4.23 -14.31
N PRO A 142 12.38 4.96 -14.62
CA PRO A 142 13.61 4.33 -15.09
C PRO A 142 14.13 3.29 -14.07
N PRO A 143 14.57 2.10 -14.49
CA PRO A 143 14.97 1.04 -13.54
C PRO A 143 16.06 1.46 -12.55
N GLU A 144 17.02 2.29 -12.96
CA GLU A 144 18.08 2.81 -12.09
C GLU A 144 17.52 3.76 -11.02
N ALA A 145 16.53 4.58 -11.39
CA ALA A 145 15.81 5.44 -10.44
C ALA A 145 14.98 4.59 -9.47
N GLY A 146 14.25 3.60 -9.97
CA GLY A 146 13.48 2.67 -9.14
C GLY A 146 14.37 1.93 -8.14
N ALA A 147 15.51 1.39 -8.57
CA ALA A 147 16.46 0.71 -7.71
C ALA A 147 17.06 1.64 -6.63
N SER A 148 17.38 2.89 -6.97
CA SER A 148 18.04 3.83 -6.05
C SER A 148 17.10 4.56 -5.09
N VAL A 149 15.81 4.66 -5.44
CA VAL A 149 14.79 5.34 -4.63
C VAL A 149 13.93 4.34 -3.87
N PHE A 150 13.40 3.31 -4.53
CA PHE A 150 12.45 2.38 -3.91
C PHE A 150 13.10 1.19 -3.23
N PHE A 151 14.09 0.57 -3.86
CA PHE A 151 14.62 -0.75 -3.51
C PHE A 151 16.08 -0.74 -3.04
N HIS A 152 16.55 0.40 -2.53
CA HIS A 152 17.97 0.66 -2.32
C HIS A 152 18.58 -0.09 -1.12
N ASP A 153 17.77 -0.76 -0.30
CA ASP A 153 18.23 -1.60 0.80
C ASP A 153 18.26 -3.09 0.45
N ALA A 154 17.65 -3.48 -0.67
CA ALA A 154 17.80 -4.82 -1.20
C ALA A 154 19.20 -5.04 -1.80
N PRO A 155 19.67 -6.30 -1.92
CA PRO A 155 20.87 -6.59 -2.70
C PRO A 155 20.78 -5.96 -4.11
N PRO A 156 21.85 -5.36 -4.65
CA PRO A 156 21.76 -4.58 -5.89
C PRO A 156 21.15 -5.31 -7.08
N ALA A 157 21.41 -6.62 -7.21
CA ALA A 157 20.82 -7.44 -8.26
C ALA A 157 19.30 -7.57 -8.11
N ASP A 158 18.81 -7.76 -6.89
CA ASP A 158 17.39 -7.87 -6.57
C ASP A 158 16.69 -6.53 -6.72
N ALA A 159 17.34 -5.44 -6.30
CA ALA A 159 16.85 -4.07 -6.47
C ALA A 159 16.61 -3.73 -7.95
N VAL A 160 17.58 -4.03 -8.81
CA VAL A 160 17.46 -3.83 -10.27
C VAL A 160 16.41 -4.77 -10.87
N ALA A 161 16.37 -6.04 -10.44
CA ALA A 161 15.38 -6.99 -10.91
C ALA A 161 13.94 -6.55 -10.56
N ALA A 162 13.71 -6.07 -9.33
CA ALA A 162 12.44 -5.51 -8.91
C ALA A 162 12.10 -4.23 -9.69
N ALA A 163 13.04 -3.30 -9.85
CA ALA A 163 12.82 -2.05 -10.58
C ALA A 163 12.45 -2.28 -12.06
N ARG A 164 12.96 -3.33 -12.70
CA ARG A 164 12.58 -3.71 -14.07
C ARG A 164 11.16 -4.27 -14.21
N ARG A 165 10.50 -4.61 -13.10
CA ARG A 165 9.10 -5.05 -13.08
C ARG A 165 8.13 -3.88 -12.91
N LEU A 166 8.64 -2.65 -12.71
CA LEU A 166 7.83 -1.45 -12.76
C LEU A 166 7.30 -1.24 -14.17
N VAL A 167 6.08 -0.72 -14.25
CA VAL A 167 5.33 -0.56 -15.49
C VAL A 167 4.77 0.87 -15.60
N PRO A 168 4.40 1.33 -16.80
CA PRO A 168 3.75 2.61 -16.98
C PRO A 168 2.50 2.78 -16.09
N GLN A 169 2.26 4.00 -15.63
CA GLN A 169 1.11 4.39 -14.81
C GLN A 169 0.43 5.62 -15.41
N LEU A 170 -0.88 5.59 -15.60
CA LEU A 170 -1.66 6.77 -15.97
C LEU A 170 -1.63 7.82 -14.85
N GLU A 171 -1.43 9.08 -15.25
CA GLU A 171 -1.39 10.22 -14.34
C GLU A 171 -2.75 10.44 -13.65
N SER A 172 -3.85 10.21 -14.37
CA SER A 172 -5.23 10.31 -13.88
C SER A 172 -5.52 9.35 -12.71
N ALA A 173 -4.96 8.15 -12.73
CA ALA A 173 -5.09 7.17 -11.65
C ALA A 173 -4.11 7.42 -10.49
N ARG A 174 -3.05 8.22 -10.71
CA ARG A 174 -1.98 8.48 -9.73
C ARG A 174 -2.22 9.74 -8.91
N LEU A 175 -2.76 10.79 -9.52
CA LEU A 175 -2.97 12.10 -8.89
C LEU A 175 -4.33 12.19 -8.21
N VAL A 176 -4.50 11.37 -7.18
CA VAL A 176 -5.79 11.17 -6.51
C VAL A 176 -5.71 11.56 -5.03
N ALA A 177 -6.84 12.01 -4.47
CA ALA A 177 -6.98 12.35 -3.06
C ALA A 177 -8.13 11.54 -2.48
N PRO A 178 -7.99 10.96 -1.27
CA PRO A 178 -9.03 10.12 -0.71
C PRO A 178 -10.20 10.94 -0.21
N THR A 179 -11.36 10.28 -0.12
CA THR A 179 -12.53 10.80 0.58
C THR A 179 -12.91 9.84 1.71
N TRP A 180 -13.05 10.35 2.93
CA TRP A 180 -13.44 9.50 4.06
C TRP A 180 -14.09 10.28 5.19
N THR A 181 -14.83 9.56 6.03
CA THR A 181 -15.58 10.12 7.16
C THR A 181 -15.15 9.53 8.51
N PRO A 182 -15.28 10.27 9.63
CA PRO A 182 -14.94 9.77 10.97
C PRO A 182 -15.70 8.49 11.37
N ASP A 183 -16.95 8.35 10.95
CA ASP A 183 -17.83 7.24 11.35
C ASP A 183 -17.67 5.98 10.49
N ARG A 184 -16.98 6.08 9.34
CA ARG A 184 -16.69 4.96 8.44
C ARG A 184 -15.21 4.60 8.52
N PHE A 185 -14.38 4.93 7.53
CA PHE A 185 -12.94 4.62 7.57
C PHE A 185 -12.29 5.17 8.84
N GLY A 186 -12.66 6.38 9.28
CA GLY A 186 -12.10 7.03 10.45
C GLY A 186 -12.28 6.25 11.77
N SER A 187 -13.26 5.35 11.84
CA SER A 187 -13.54 4.53 13.02
C SER A 187 -12.77 3.20 13.03
N LEU A 188 -12.21 2.78 11.88
CA LEU A 188 -11.53 1.49 11.73
C LEU A 188 -10.18 1.47 12.46
N PRO A 189 -9.79 0.33 13.07
CA PRO A 189 -8.42 0.13 13.53
C PRO A 189 -7.41 0.28 12.38
N ARG A 190 -6.29 0.94 12.64
CA ARG A 190 -5.26 1.21 11.63
C ARG A 190 -3.87 0.84 12.12
N LEU A 191 -3.05 0.28 11.23
CA LEU A 191 -1.62 0.11 11.38
C LEU A 191 -0.88 0.96 10.36
N TYR A 192 0.17 1.65 10.78
CA TYR A 192 1.12 2.32 9.90
C TYR A 192 2.50 1.68 10.06
N VAL A 193 2.96 0.98 9.03
CA VAL A 193 4.33 0.48 8.92
C VAL A 193 5.21 1.59 8.34
N GLU A 194 5.95 2.27 9.21
CA GLU A 194 6.85 3.39 8.87
C GLU A 194 8.17 2.84 8.34
N ALA A 195 8.56 3.25 7.14
CA ALA A 195 9.87 2.96 6.57
C ALA A 195 10.82 4.14 6.83
N THR A 196 11.80 3.98 7.71
CA THR A 196 12.59 5.11 8.23
C THR A 196 13.63 5.64 7.24
N ARG A 197 14.04 4.84 6.24
CA ARG A 197 15.02 5.21 5.21
C ARG A 197 14.39 5.43 3.84
N ASP A 198 13.06 5.54 3.78
CA ASP A 198 12.30 5.80 2.58
C ASP A 198 12.74 7.10 1.88
N ARG A 199 13.10 6.97 0.59
CA ARG A 199 13.50 8.09 -0.29
C ARG A 199 12.38 8.54 -1.21
N SER A 200 11.28 7.79 -1.32
CA SER A 200 10.11 8.17 -2.11
C SER A 200 9.09 8.93 -1.28
N LEU A 201 8.72 8.38 -0.12
CA LEU A 201 7.86 8.99 0.88
C LEU A 201 8.71 9.29 2.13
N PRO A 202 9.47 10.40 2.17
CA PRO A 202 10.39 10.68 3.25
C PRO A 202 9.71 10.56 4.61
N VAL A 203 10.43 10.06 5.62
CA VAL A 203 9.86 9.76 6.96
C VAL A 203 9.12 10.95 7.59
N ALA A 204 9.53 12.19 7.28
CA ALA A 204 8.83 13.39 7.71
C ALA A 204 7.38 13.46 7.16
N THR A 205 7.17 13.10 5.89
CA THR A 205 5.84 13.03 5.28
C THR A 205 4.99 11.91 5.88
N GLN A 206 5.60 10.74 6.15
CA GLN A 206 4.92 9.63 6.82
C GLN A 206 4.43 10.01 8.21
N ARG A 207 5.29 10.64 9.01
CA ARG A 207 4.95 11.15 10.35
C ARG A 207 3.87 12.20 10.29
N ARG A 208 3.96 13.13 9.32
CA ARG A 208 2.97 14.17 9.15
C ARG A 208 1.59 13.63 8.80
N MET A 209 1.51 12.62 7.94
CA MET A 209 0.24 11.91 7.67
C MET A 209 -0.38 11.32 8.95
N ARG A 210 0.43 10.72 9.83
CA ARG A 210 -0.07 10.17 11.11
C ARG A 210 -0.55 11.24 12.09
N GLU A 211 0.05 12.42 12.08
CA GLU A 211 -0.42 13.54 12.89
C GLU A 211 -1.77 14.08 12.38
N LEU A 212 -1.91 14.19 11.05
CA LEU A 212 -3.12 14.69 10.41
C LEU A 212 -4.26 13.66 10.40
N VAL A 213 -3.93 12.36 10.44
CA VAL A 213 -4.87 11.23 10.49
C VAL A 213 -4.55 10.37 11.72
N PRO A 214 -4.95 10.80 12.93
CA PRO A 214 -4.55 10.16 14.18
C PRO A 214 -5.24 8.79 14.40
N GLY A 215 -4.65 8.00 15.29
CA GLY A 215 -5.22 6.74 15.77
C GLY A 215 -4.67 5.47 15.15
N ALA A 216 -3.65 5.56 14.28
CA ALA A 216 -2.93 4.38 13.80
C ALA A 216 -1.90 3.88 14.84
N GLU A 217 -1.85 2.56 15.06
CA GLU A 217 -0.68 1.89 15.63
C GLU A 217 0.52 2.10 14.70
N VAL A 218 1.73 2.22 15.25
CA VAL A 218 2.93 2.44 14.45
C VAL A 218 3.92 1.30 14.64
N CYS A 219 4.38 0.74 13.53
CA CYS A 219 5.51 -0.18 13.49
C CYS A 219 6.60 0.44 12.59
N SER A 220 7.66 0.96 13.19
CA SER A 220 8.80 1.51 12.43
C SER A 220 9.79 0.43 12.07
N LEU A 221 10.14 0.33 10.78
CA LEU A 221 11.13 -0.59 10.22
C LEU A 221 12.29 0.20 9.62
N ASP A 222 13.52 -0.26 9.89
CA ASP A 222 14.75 0.35 9.36
C ASP A 222 15.04 -0.05 7.91
N CYS A 223 14.19 0.42 7.00
CA CYS A 223 14.14 -0.02 5.61
C CYS A 223 13.79 1.11 4.64
N ASP A 224 13.95 0.78 3.36
CA ASP A 224 13.59 1.60 2.21
C ASP A 224 12.07 1.64 1.97
N HIS A 225 11.67 2.19 0.83
CA HIS A 225 10.26 2.34 0.46
C HIS A 225 9.52 1.00 0.31
N ALA A 226 10.25 -0.11 0.15
CA ALA A 226 9.70 -1.40 -0.21
C ALA A 226 10.14 -2.48 0.79
N PRO A 227 9.65 -2.44 2.05
CA PRO A 227 9.92 -3.48 3.04
C PRO A 227 9.44 -4.87 2.59
N GLN A 228 8.57 -4.97 1.59
CA GLN A 228 8.25 -6.24 0.94
C GLN A 228 9.51 -6.94 0.42
N LEU A 229 10.50 -6.19 -0.07
CA LEU A 229 11.74 -6.76 -0.58
C LEU A 229 12.88 -6.67 0.44
N SER A 230 13.04 -5.52 1.12
CA SER A 230 14.17 -5.27 2.00
C SER A 230 13.99 -5.83 3.42
N ALA A 231 12.75 -6.01 3.88
CA ALA A 231 12.43 -6.51 5.23
C ALA A 231 11.17 -7.41 5.25
N PRO A 232 11.07 -8.45 4.39
CA PRO A 232 9.84 -9.22 4.20
C PRO A 232 9.38 -9.93 5.47
N GLY A 233 10.30 -10.43 6.29
CA GLY A 233 9.99 -11.13 7.53
C GLY A 233 9.39 -10.19 8.58
N GLU A 234 10.01 -9.03 8.79
CA GLU A 234 9.55 -8.01 9.70
C GLU A 234 8.19 -7.44 9.28
N LEU A 235 8.01 -7.20 7.97
CA LEU A 235 6.74 -6.73 7.42
C LEU A 235 5.63 -7.76 7.63
N ALA A 236 5.87 -9.02 7.25
CA ALA A 236 4.89 -10.10 7.44
C ALA A 236 4.51 -10.24 8.92
N ALA A 237 5.49 -10.22 9.82
CA ALA A 237 5.24 -10.30 11.26
C ALA A 237 4.42 -9.11 11.78
N ALA A 238 4.69 -7.88 11.31
CA ALA A 238 3.92 -6.69 11.68
C ALA A 238 2.45 -6.79 11.23
N LEU A 239 2.22 -7.16 9.96
CA LEU A 239 0.88 -7.35 9.41
C LEU A 239 0.14 -8.47 10.15
N SER A 240 0.77 -9.64 10.33
CA SER A 240 0.12 -10.76 11.01
C SER A 240 -0.27 -10.46 12.44
N ARG A 241 0.60 -9.77 13.21
CA ARG A 241 0.25 -9.34 14.58
C ARG A 241 -0.96 -8.42 14.59
N PHE A 242 -0.99 -7.44 13.69
CA PHE A 242 -2.11 -6.52 13.57
C PHE A 242 -3.40 -7.28 13.22
N VAL A 243 -3.41 -8.09 12.16
CA VAL A 243 -4.60 -8.84 11.75
C VAL A 243 -5.12 -9.76 12.85
N HIS A 244 -4.24 -10.48 13.56
CA HIS A 244 -4.65 -11.35 14.66
C HIS A 244 -5.20 -10.59 15.86
N SER A 245 -4.77 -9.35 16.09
CA SER A 245 -5.34 -8.50 17.16
C SER A 245 -6.80 -8.10 16.88
N LEU A 246 -7.21 -8.05 15.60
CA LEU A 246 -8.54 -7.61 15.16
C LEU A 246 -9.58 -8.72 15.16
N VAL A 247 -9.15 -9.98 15.10
CA VAL A 247 -10.04 -11.15 14.98
C VAL A 247 -9.72 -12.14 16.11
N PRO A 248 -10.34 -12.00 17.31
CA PRO A 248 -9.96 -12.75 18.52
C PRO A 248 -10.20 -14.27 18.50
N ALA A 249 -10.44 -14.91 17.34
CA ALA A 249 -10.86 -16.30 17.25
C ALA A 249 -9.74 -17.30 16.87
N TYR A 250 -8.51 -16.86 16.61
CA TYR A 250 -7.42 -17.75 16.15
C TYR A 250 -6.38 -18.11 17.22
N SER A 251 -6.49 -17.58 18.44
CA SER A 251 -5.44 -17.72 19.47
C SER A 251 -5.61 -18.91 20.44
N SER A 252 -6.29 -20.00 20.08
CA SER A 252 -6.51 -21.11 21.03
C SER A 252 -6.22 -22.53 20.56
N GLU A 253 -5.36 -22.78 19.55
CA GLU A 253 -4.94 -24.16 19.22
C GLU A 253 -3.44 -24.37 18.93
N ILE A 254 -2.53 -23.52 19.44
CA ILE A 254 -1.13 -23.96 19.57
C ILE A 254 -1.03 -24.83 20.82
N ARG A 255 -1.28 -26.14 20.66
CA ARG A 255 -0.99 -27.13 21.70
C ARG A 255 0.53 -27.09 22.01
N PRO A 256 0.93 -27.12 23.30
CA PRO A 256 2.34 -27.35 23.62
C PRO A 256 2.71 -28.76 23.16
N VAL A 257 3.75 -28.84 22.35
CA VAL A 257 4.42 -30.12 22.08
C VAL A 257 5.08 -30.54 23.38
N HIS A 258 4.62 -31.68 23.92
CA HIS A 258 5.28 -32.40 25.02
C HIS A 258 6.52 -33.12 24.51
#